data_AF-A0A6D2G7I8-F1
#
_entry.id   AF-A0A6D2G7I8-F1
#
_cell.length_a   1.000
_cell.length_b   1.000
_cell.length_c   1.000
_cell.angle_alpha   90.00
_cell.angle_beta   90.00
_cell.angle_gamma   90.00
#
_symmetry.space_group_name_H-M   'P 1'
#
loop_
_entity.id
_entity.type
_entity.pdbx_description
1 polymer ?
#
loop_
_entity_poly.entity_id
_entity_poly.type
_entity_poly.pdbx_seq_one_letter_code
_entity_poly.pdbx_strand_id
1 'polypeptide(L)'
;MCLGLYDAFFADQDEFERLYVKYENDDSIRKQRVKAVELFSLMMQERASTGRIYIQNVDHCNTHSPFDPVVAPVRQSNLCLEIALPTKPLHDVNDENGEIALCTLSAFNLGAIKTLDELEELAILAVRALDALLDYQDYPIPAAKRGAMGRRTLGIGVINFAYWLAKNGKRYSDGSANNLTHKTFEAIQYYLLKASNELAKEQGACPWFNETTYAKGILPIDTYKKDLDAIVNEPLH
;
A
#
# COMPACT_ATOMS: atom_id res chain seq x y z
N MET A 1 19.80 5.02 -24.11
CA MET A 1 18.58 4.69 -23.33
C MET A 1 19.04 4.34 -21.92
N CYS A 2 18.37 4.85 -20.88
CA CYS A 2 18.72 4.57 -19.47
C CYS A 2 18.17 3.21 -19.05
N LEU A 3 18.78 2.14 -19.54
CA LEU A 3 18.33 0.76 -19.27
C LEU A 3 18.34 0.46 -17.76
N GLY A 4 17.27 -0.14 -17.25
CA GLY A 4 17.14 -0.53 -15.84
C GLY A 4 16.84 0.61 -14.86
N LEU A 5 17.02 1.88 -15.24
CA LEU A 5 16.81 3.02 -14.33
C LEU A 5 15.37 3.10 -13.80
N TYR A 6 14.38 2.81 -14.66
CA TYR A 6 12.97 2.83 -14.27
C TYR A 6 12.63 1.72 -13.27
N ASP A 7 13.12 0.50 -13.47
CA ASP A 7 12.84 -0.60 -12.53
C ASP A 7 13.52 -0.36 -11.18
N ALA A 8 14.77 0.10 -11.19
CA ALA A 8 15.52 0.44 -9.97
C ALA A 8 14.82 1.53 -9.14
N PHE A 9 14.23 2.54 -9.79
CA PHE A 9 13.54 3.65 -9.11
C PHE A 9 12.47 3.17 -8.11
N PHE A 10 11.82 2.04 -8.37
CA PHE A 10 10.84 1.45 -7.45
C PHE A 10 11.44 0.36 -6.57
N ALA A 11 12.31 -0.50 -7.13
CA ALA A 11 12.66 -1.76 -6.49
C ALA A 11 13.97 -1.74 -5.68
N ASP A 12 14.93 -0.87 -6.03
CA ASP A 12 16.28 -0.87 -5.45
C ASP A 12 16.88 0.55 -5.50
N GLN A 13 16.92 1.21 -4.35
CA GLN A 13 17.37 2.61 -4.26
C GLN A 13 18.89 2.77 -4.44
N ASP A 14 19.69 1.78 -4.02
CA ASP A 14 21.14 1.80 -4.19
C ASP A 14 21.51 1.61 -5.67
N GLU A 15 20.83 0.69 -6.35
CA GLU A 15 20.97 0.50 -7.79
C GLU A 15 20.45 1.71 -8.57
N PHE A 16 19.36 2.34 -8.12
CA PHE A 16 18.85 3.57 -8.70
C PHE A 16 19.89 4.68 -8.62
N GLU A 17 20.48 4.93 -7.44
CA GLU A 17 21.53 5.94 -7.26
C GLU A 17 22.72 5.65 -8.20
N ARG A 18 23.19 4.41 -8.23
CA ARG A 18 24.31 3.99 -9.08
C ARG A 18 24.03 4.23 -10.56
N LEU A 19 22.86 3.83 -11.06
CA LEU A 19 22.46 4.01 -12.46
C LEU A 19 22.21 5.49 -12.77
N TYR A 20 21.58 6.23 -11.86
CA TYR A 20 21.28 7.65 -12.03
C TYR A 20 22.58 8.44 -12.22
N VAL A 21 23.52 8.34 -11.29
CA VAL A 21 24.83 9.02 -11.36
C VAL A 21 25.63 8.58 -12.59
N LYS A 22 25.58 7.29 -12.94
CA LYS A 22 26.22 6.79 -14.17
C LYS A 22 25.66 7.48 -15.40
N TYR A 23 24.34 7.58 -15.53
CA TYR A 23 23.69 8.15 -16.71
C TYR A 23 23.74 9.68 -16.74
N GLU A 24 23.84 10.35 -15.60
CA GLU A 24 24.13 11.79 -15.53
C GLU A 24 25.48 12.14 -16.16
N ASN A 25 26.49 11.27 -15.98
CA ASN A 25 27.86 11.45 -16.47
C ASN A 25 28.10 10.92 -17.91
N ASP A 26 27.14 10.24 -18.52
CA ASP A 26 27.27 9.68 -19.87
C ASP A 26 26.77 10.66 -20.95
N ASP A 27 27.68 11.40 -21.59
CA ASP A 27 27.36 12.39 -22.62
C ASP A 27 26.68 11.83 -23.88
N SER A 28 26.71 10.51 -24.10
CA SER A 28 25.98 9.88 -25.21
C SER A 28 24.47 9.81 -24.98
N ILE A 29 24.02 10.00 -23.74
CA ILE A 29 22.62 9.92 -23.35
C ILE A 29 21.97 11.31 -23.40
N ARG A 30 20.86 11.41 -24.15
CA ARG A 30 19.99 12.58 -24.17
C ARG A 30 19.45 12.85 -22.75
N LYS A 31 19.75 14.04 -22.21
CA LYS A 31 19.35 14.48 -20.87
C LYS A 31 19.13 16.00 -20.81
N GLN A 32 18.43 16.46 -19.78
CA GLN A 32 18.25 17.88 -19.48
C GLN A 32 18.49 18.08 -17.98
N ARG A 33 19.19 19.16 -17.61
CA ARG A 33 19.39 19.55 -16.22
C ARG A 33 18.37 20.61 -15.83
N VAL A 34 17.81 20.45 -14.64
CA VAL A 34 16.92 21.42 -13.98
C VAL A 34 17.34 21.52 -12.52
N LYS A 35 17.20 22.69 -11.90
CA LYS A 35 17.49 22.79 -10.46
C LYS A 35 16.36 22.11 -9.68
N ALA A 36 16.71 21.31 -8.67
CA ALA A 36 15.74 20.63 -7.83
C ALA A 36 14.72 21.62 -7.22
N VAL A 37 15.18 22.75 -6.69
CA VAL A 37 14.30 23.79 -6.13
C VAL A 37 13.27 24.28 -7.16
N GLU A 38 13.68 24.53 -8.40
CA GLU A 38 12.77 24.99 -9.45
C GLU A 38 11.70 23.93 -9.79
N LEU A 39 12.10 22.66 -9.91
CA LEU A 39 11.19 21.56 -10.21
C LEU A 39 10.20 21.30 -9.06
N PHE A 40 10.70 21.28 -7.81
CA PHE A 40 9.85 21.10 -6.63
C PHE A 40 8.89 22.28 -6.44
N SER A 41 9.36 23.52 -6.62
CA SER A 41 8.49 24.70 -6.56
C SER A 41 7.40 24.65 -7.62
N LEU A 42 7.73 24.26 -8.86
CA LEU A 42 6.73 24.11 -9.92
C LEU A 42 5.68 23.05 -9.58
N MET A 43 6.12 21.85 -9.15
CA MET A 43 5.22 20.78 -8.73
C MET A 43 4.29 21.23 -7.60
N MET A 44 4.82 21.88 -6.57
CA MET A 44 4.05 22.32 -5.41
C MET A 44 3.14 23.51 -5.72
N GLN A 45 3.53 24.39 -6.64
CA GLN A 45 2.67 25.47 -7.14
C GLN A 45 1.44 24.89 -7.84
N GLU A 46 1.62 23.92 -8.75
CA GLU A 46 0.50 23.28 -9.44
C GLU A 46 -0.37 22.44 -8.51
N ARG A 47 0.24 21.82 -7.49
CA ARG A 47 -0.51 21.17 -6.40
C ARG A 47 -1.37 22.17 -5.64
N ALA A 48 -0.82 23.33 -5.27
CA ALA A 48 -1.54 24.34 -4.52
C ALA A 48 -2.67 24.99 -5.33
N SER A 49 -2.45 25.23 -6.62
CA SER A 49 -3.44 25.88 -7.50
C SER A 49 -4.63 24.97 -7.84
N THR A 50 -4.37 23.70 -8.12
CA THR A 50 -5.40 22.75 -8.59
C THR A 50 -5.94 21.83 -7.49
N GLY A 51 -5.15 21.59 -6.44
CA GLY A 51 -5.42 20.58 -5.43
C GLY A 51 -5.31 19.13 -5.92
N ARG A 52 -4.87 18.89 -7.17
CA ARG A 52 -4.93 17.56 -7.81
C ARG A 52 -3.61 17.05 -8.40
N ILE A 53 -2.49 17.68 -8.07
CA ILE A 53 -1.16 17.10 -8.27
C ILE A 53 -0.78 16.34 -7.00
N TYR A 54 -0.73 15.02 -7.09
CA TYR A 54 -0.46 14.14 -5.95
C TYR A 54 1.01 13.73 -5.87
N ILE A 55 1.41 13.21 -4.71
CA ILE A 55 2.77 12.71 -4.45
C ILE A 55 2.65 11.23 -4.06
N GLN A 56 3.50 10.40 -4.66
CA GLN A 56 3.74 9.03 -4.24
C GLN A 56 5.23 8.88 -3.92
N ASN A 57 5.53 8.51 -2.68
CA ASN A 57 6.90 8.17 -2.27
C ASN A 57 7.15 6.70 -2.61
N VAL A 58 7.70 6.47 -3.80
CA VAL A 58 7.79 5.13 -4.41
C VAL A 58 8.74 4.19 -3.66
N ASP A 59 9.75 4.74 -2.99
CA ASP A 59 10.65 4.05 -2.09
C ASP A 59 9.87 3.46 -0.91
N HIS A 60 9.14 4.30 -0.16
CA HIS A 60 8.32 3.87 0.96
C HIS A 60 7.26 2.83 0.55
N CYS A 61 6.68 2.95 -0.64
CA CYS A 61 5.72 1.98 -1.19
C CYS A 61 6.31 0.57 -1.43
N ASN A 62 7.64 0.44 -1.47
CA ASN A 62 8.32 -0.83 -1.74
C ASN A 62 9.18 -1.30 -0.56
N THR A 63 9.72 -0.41 0.29
CA THR A 63 10.45 -0.78 1.50
C THR A 63 9.53 -1.18 2.66
N HIS A 64 8.34 -0.58 2.74
CA HIS A 64 7.29 -0.94 3.71
C HIS A 64 6.05 -1.42 2.95
N SER A 65 6.13 -2.64 2.41
CA SER A 65 5.15 -3.20 1.49
C SER A 65 4.84 -4.65 1.85
N PRO A 66 3.60 -5.13 1.58
CA PRO A 66 3.32 -6.55 1.62
C PRO A 66 3.92 -7.32 0.43
N PHE A 67 4.56 -6.66 -0.54
CA PHE A 67 5.10 -7.29 -1.76
C PHE A 67 6.63 -7.28 -1.78
N ASP A 68 7.22 -8.34 -2.35
CA ASP A 68 8.65 -8.35 -2.70
C ASP A 68 8.88 -7.46 -3.94
N PRO A 69 9.62 -6.34 -3.81
CA PRO A 69 9.82 -5.42 -4.93
C PRO A 69 10.63 -6.02 -6.09
N VAL A 70 11.37 -7.10 -5.87
CA VAL A 70 12.09 -7.80 -6.95
C VAL A 70 11.11 -8.58 -7.85
N VAL A 71 10.00 -9.05 -7.29
CA VAL A 71 9.04 -9.93 -7.97
C VAL A 71 7.80 -9.18 -8.42
N ALA A 72 7.23 -8.37 -7.53
CA ALA A 72 5.95 -7.69 -7.70
C ALA A 72 5.99 -6.27 -7.10
N PRO A 73 6.81 -5.35 -7.66
CA PRO A 73 6.92 -3.99 -7.13
C PRO A 73 5.63 -3.19 -7.34
N VAL A 74 5.39 -2.28 -6.40
CA VAL A 74 4.33 -1.28 -6.51
C VAL A 74 4.88 -0.07 -7.26
N ARG A 75 4.34 0.18 -8.47
CA ARG A 75 4.83 1.25 -9.36
C ARG A 75 3.85 2.42 -9.58
N GLN A 76 2.67 2.34 -8.98
CA GLN A 76 1.63 3.35 -9.12
C GLN A 76 0.67 3.30 -7.93
N SER A 77 -0.35 4.15 -7.96
CA SER A 77 -1.52 4.09 -7.06
C SER A 77 -2.83 4.07 -7.87
N ASN A 78 -3.97 4.05 -7.20
CA ASN A 78 -5.28 4.36 -7.78
C ASN A 78 -5.61 5.87 -7.79
N LEU A 79 -6.85 6.20 -8.15
CA LEU A 79 -7.39 7.56 -8.24
C LEU A 79 -7.25 8.38 -6.93
N CYS A 80 -7.44 7.74 -5.78
CA CYS A 80 -7.55 8.43 -4.48
C CYS A 80 -6.30 8.27 -3.59
N LEU A 81 -5.22 7.69 -4.13
CA LEU A 81 -3.89 7.58 -3.51
C LEU A 81 -3.79 6.64 -2.28
N GLU A 82 -4.73 5.70 -2.13
CA GLU A 82 -4.77 4.73 -1.03
C GLU A 82 -4.43 3.29 -1.42
N ILE A 83 -4.53 2.94 -2.71
CA ILE A 83 -4.27 1.57 -3.19
C ILE A 83 -2.89 1.47 -3.83
N ALA A 84 -2.04 0.60 -3.27
CA ALA A 84 -0.67 0.40 -3.70
C ALA A 84 -0.45 -1.09 -4.04
N LEU A 85 -0.70 -1.47 -5.31
CA LEU A 85 -0.70 -2.86 -5.76
C LEU A 85 0.19 -3.08 -7.01
N PRO A 86 0.71 -4.29 -7.23
CA PRO A 86 1.51 -4.62 -8.41
C PRO A 86 0.69 -4.58 -9.70
N THR A 87 1.31 -4.17 -10.81
CA THR A 87 0.72 -4.18 -12.15
C THR A 87 1.74 -4.63 -13.20
N LYS A 88 1.25 -5.15 -14.32
CA LYS A 88 2.05 -5.49 -15.51
C LYS A 88 1.36 -4.89 -16.74
N PRO A 89 2.09 -4.18 -17.62
CA PRO A 89 1.53 -3.61 -18.83
C PRO A 89 0.82 -4.65 -19.69
N LEU A 90 -0.20 -4.22 -20.44
CA LEU A 90 -0.90 -5.04 -21.43
C LEU A 90 -0.41 -4.66 -22.83
N HIS A 91 -0.27 -5.66 -23.70
CA HIS A 91 -0.03 -5.44 -25.13
C HIS A 91 -1.30 -5.54 -25.99
N ASP A 92 -2.37 -6.12 -25.44
CA ASP A 92 -3.72 -6.20 -26.01
C ASP A 92 -4.76 -6.19 -24.88
N VAL A 93 -6.01 -5.83 -25.18
CA VAL A 93 -7.10 -5.83 -24.18
C VAL A 93 -7.35 -7.22 -23.57
N ASN A 94 -7.07 -8.29 -24.31
CA ASN A 94 -7.20 -9.68 -23.87
C ASN A 94 -5.86 -10.33 -23.50
N ASP A 95 -4.81 -9.56 -23.28
CA ASP A 95 -3.48 -10.09 -22.91
C ASP A 95 -3.52 -10.80 -21.55
N GLU A 96 -3.34 -12.12 -21.56
CA GLU A 96 -3.30 -12.96 -20.36
C GLU A 96 -2.00 -12.78 -19.55
N ASN A 97 -0.97 -12.15 -20.11
CA ASN A 97 0.31 -11.89 -19.45
C ASN A 97 0.39 -10.51 -18.78
N GLY A 98 -0.58 -9.63 -19.04
CA GLY A 98 -0.77 -8.40 -18.30
C GLY A 98 -1.32 -8.63 -16.89
N GLU A 99 -1.33 -7.58 -16.07
CA GLU A 99 -1.88 -7.60 -14.72
C GLU A 99 -2.48 -6.23 -14.39
N ILE A 100 -3.81 -6.19 -14.24
CA ILE A 100 -4.54 -5.02 -13.75
C ILE A 100 -4.88 -5.29 -12.29
N ALA A 101 -4.46 -4.39 -11.40
CA ALA A 101 -4.78 -4.48 -9.99
C ALA A 101 -6.24 -4.08 -9.73
N LEU A 102 -6.95 -4.92 -8.99
CA LEU A 102 -8.26 -4.62 -8.41
C LEU A 102 -8.17 -4.69 -6.89
N CYS A 103 -8.96 -3.85 -6.22
CA CYS A 103 -9.06 -3.86 -4.77
C CYS A 103 -10.53 -3.76 -4.35
N THR A 104 -10.99 -4.74 -3.58
CA THR A 104 -12.35 -4.76 -3.05
C THR A 104 -12.34 -4.10 -1.67
N LEU A 105 -13.23 -3.13 -1.47
CA LEU A 105 -13.15 -2.21 -0.32
C LEU A 105 -14.26 -2.45 0.70
N SER A 106 -13.92 -2.23 1.97
CA SER A 106 -14.88 -2.07 3.08
C SER A 106 -14.27 -1.15 4.14
N ALA A 107 -14.99 -0.87 5.23
CA ALA A 107 -14.45 -0.08 6.33
C ALA A 107 -15.04 -0.46 7.68
N PHE A 108 -14.22 -0.39 8.72
CA PHE A 108 -14.68 -0.45 10.11
C PHE A 108 -15.20 0.91 10.57
N ASN A 109 -16.35 0.91 11.24
CA ASN A 109 -16.89 2.11 11.87
C ASN A 109 -16.37 2.23 13.31
N LEU A 110 -15.31 3.03 13.50
CA LEU A 110 -14.71 3.26 14.82
C LEU A 110 -15.68 3.94 15.81
N GLY A 111 -16.70 4.65 15.31
CA GLY A 111 -17.72 5.24 16.16
C GLY A 111 -18.67 4.23 16.79
N ALA A 112 -18.84 3.05 16.17
CA ALA A 112 -19.79 2.03 16.59
C ALA A 112 -19.19 1.00 17.56
N ILE A 113 -17.88 0.76 17.51
CA ILE A 113 -17.20 -0.16 18.44
C ILE A 113 -17.03 0.48 19.83
N LYS A 114 -17.17 -0.34 20.87
CA LYS A 114 -16.92 0.06 22.27
C LYS A 114 -15.49 -0.29 22.67
N THR A 115 -15.01 -1.47 22.28
CA THR A 115 -13.61 -1.89 22.48
C THR A 115 -12.95 -2.28 21.16
N LEU A 116 -11.61 -2.32 21.13
CA LEU A 116 -10.87 -2.75 19.95
C LEU A 116 -10.97 -4.26 19.71
N ASP A 117 -11.25 -5.05 20.75
CA ASP A 117 -11.41 -6.51 20.62
C ASP A 117 -12.61 -6.91 19.75
N GLU A 118 -13.62 -6.03 19.63
CA GLU A 118 -14.75 -6.22 18.70
C GLU A 118 -14.30 -6.30 17.23
N LEU A 119 -13.09 -5.80 16.91
CA LEU A 119 -12.53 -5.89 15.56
C LEU A 119 -12.20 -7.33 15.15
N GLU A 120 -12.05 -8.27 16.08
CA GLU A 120 -11.78 -9.68 15.75
C GLU A 120 -12.91 -10.28 14.91
N GLU A 121 -14.14 -10.20 15.43
CA GLU A 121 -15.34 -10.71 14.76
C GLU A 121 -15.62 -9.92 13.48
N LEU A 122 -15.47 -8.59 13.53
CA LEU A 122 -15.70 -7.72 12.37
C LEU A 122 -14.69 -7.99 11.25
N ALA A 123 -13.44 -8.27 11.57
CA ALA A 123 -12.41 -8.63 10.59
C ALA A 123 -12.72 -9.96 9.93
N ILE A 124 -13.18 -10.97 10.67
CA ILE A 124 -13.62 -12.26 10.10
C ILE A 124 -14.73 -12.03 9.08
N LEU A 125 -15.78 -11.29 9.46
CA LEU A 125 -16.91 -11.00 8.58
C LEU A 125 -16.49 -10.20 7.34
N ALA A 126 -15.72 -9.13 7.52
CA ALA A 126 -15.28 -8.26 6.43
C ALA A 126 -14.37 -9.01 5.45
N VAL A 127 -13.33 -9.70 5.94
CA VAL A 127 -12.40 -10.44 5.09
C VAL A 127 -13.12 -11.54 4.31
N ARG A 128 -13.96 -12.36 4.97
CA ARG A 128 -14.68 -13.44 4.29
C ARG A 128 -15.70 -12.94 3.27
N ALA A 129 -16.44 -11.87 3.60
CA ALA A 129 -17.42 -11.31 2.68
C ALA A 129 -16.77 -10.75 1.41
N LEU A 130 -15.66 -10.01 1.56
CA LEU A 130 -14.95 -9.45 0.42
C LEU A 130 -14.19 -10.51 -0.38
N ASP A 131 -13.62 -11.52 0.29
CA ASP A 131 -12.95 -12.63 -0.39
C ASP A 131 -13.94 -13.45 -1.23
N ALA A 132 -15.12 -13.78 -0.69
CA ALA A 132 -16.18 -14.45 -1.45
C ALA A 132 -16.67 -13.60 -2.64
N LEU A 133 -16.70 -12.26 -2.50
CA LEU A 133 -17.08 -11.36 -3.59
C LEU A 133 -16.10 -11.44 -4.77
N LEU A 134 -14.82 -11.75 -4.54
CA LEU A 134 -13.84 -11.91 -5.62
C LEU A 134 -14.22 -13.05 -6.57
N ASP A 135 -14.78 -14.14 -6.05
CA ASP A 135 -15.20 -15.28 -6.88
C ASP A 135 -16.61 -15.08 -7.46
N TYR A 136 -17.43 -14.26 -6.81
CA TYR A 136 -18.81 -13.99 -7.23
C TYR A 136 -18.92 -13.00 -8.40
N GLN A 137 -18.05 -11.99 -8.46
CA GLN A 137 -18.13 -10.93 -9.46
C GLN A 137 -17.58 -11.32 -10.83
N ASP A 138 -18.07 -10.65 -11.88
CA ASP A 138 -17.53 -10.78 -13.24
C ASP A 138 -16.29 -9.92 -13.46
N TYR A 139 -15.41 -10.38 -14.35
CA TYR A 139 -14.19 -9.68 -14.75
C TYR A 139 -14.20 -9.42 -16.25
N PRO A 140 -14.43 -8.18 -16.72
CA PRO A 140 -14.53 -7.88 -18.14
C PRO A 140 -13.18 -7.94 -18.87
N ILE A 141 -12.06 -7.89 -18.13
CA ILE A 141 -10.69 -7.91 -18.68
C ILE A 141 -9.91 -9.08 -18.06
N PRO A 142 -9.31 -9.98 -18.87
CA PRO A 142 -8.55 -11.13 -18.37
C PRO A 142 -7.44 -10.76 -17.38
N ALA A 143 -6.67 -9.73 -17.69
CA ALA A 143 -5.59 -9.23 -16.82
C ALA A 143 -6.08 -8.78 -15.43
N ALA A 144 -7.33 -8.29 -15.32
CA ALA A 144 -7.93 -7.90 -14.05
C ALA A 144 -8.37 -9.12 -13.23
N LYS A 145 -8.96 -10.13 -13.89
CA LYS A 145 -9.25 -11.43 -13.26
C LYS A 145 -7.98 -12.08 -12.75
N ARG A 146 -6.91 -12.02 -13.53
CA ARG A 146 -5.61 -12.59 -13.17
C ARG A 146 -5.04 -11.94 -11.91
N GLY A 147 -5.04 -10.62 -11.81
CA GLY A 147 -4.58 -9.91 -10.61
C GLY A 147 -5.44 -10.25 -9.38
N ALA A 148 -6.77 -10.18 -9.52
CA ALA A 148 -7.71 -10.47 -8.43
C ALA A 148 -7.61 -11.91 -7.93
N MET A 149 -7.60 -12.90 -8.83
CA MET A 149 -7.52 -14.31 -8.46
C MET A 149 -6.12 -14.73 -7.99
N GLY A 150 -5.07 -14.09 -8.52
CA GLY A 150 -3.68 -14.37 -8.14
C GLY A 150 -3.36 -13.88 -6.73
N ARG A 151 -3.77 -12.64 -6.39
CA ARG A 151 -3.38 -11.98 -5.13
C ARG A 151 -4.48 -11.86 -4.09
N ARG A 152 -5.75 -11.88 -4.51
CA ARG A 152 -6.95 -11.70 -3.67
C ARG A 152 -6.88 -10.46 -2.77
N THR A 153 -6.51 -9.33 -3.37
CA THR A 153 -6.20 -8.08 -2.67
C THR A 153 -7.45 -7.34 -2.17
N LEU A 154 -7.49 -7.09 -0.86
CA LEU A 154 -8.57 -6.39 -0.16
C LEU A 154 -8.07 -5.06 0.43
N GLY A 155 -8.96 -4.08 0.54
CA GLY A 155 -8.69 -2.77 1.13
C GLY A 155 -9.74 -2.42 2.18
N ILE A 156 -9.49 -2.79 3.44
CA ILE A 156 -10.41 -2.51 4.54
C ILE A 156 -9.89 -1.31 5.34
N GLY A 157 -10.60 -0.18 5.23
CA GLY A 157 -10.24 1.08 5.87
C GLY A 157 -11.02 1.35 7.17
N VAL A 158 -11.06 2.62 7.56
CA VAL A 158 -11.84 3.10 8.70
C VAL A 158 -12.69 4.31 8.32
N ILE A 159 -13.84 4.44 8.98
CA ILE A 159 -14.64 5.66 9.02
C ILE A 159 -14.82 6.11 10.48
N ASN A 160 -15.30 7.35 10.66
CA ASN A 160 -15.51 7.96 11.99
C ASN A 160 -14.24 8.13 12.84
N PHE A 161 -13.05 8.18 12.24
CA PHE A 161 -11.80 8.39 12.99
C PHE A 161 -11.79 9.72 13.77
N ALA A 162 -12.29 10.82 13.19
CA ALA A 162 -12.40 12.09 13.90
C ALA A 162 -13.30 12.00 15.15
N TYR A 163 -14.43 11.28 15.06
CA TYR A 163 -15.30 11.03 16.20
C TYR A 163 -14.66 10.08 17.22
N TRP A 164 -13.90 9.07 16.75
CA TRP A 164 -13.10 8.19 17.60
C TRP A 164 -12.09 8.97 18.46
N LEU A 165 -11.40 9.95 17.86
CA LEU A 165 -10.52 10.84 18.61
C LEU A 165 -11.31 11.71 19.60
N ALA A 166 -12.44 12.29 19.17
CA ALA A 166 -13.26 13.15 20.01
C ALA A 166 -13.81 12.42 21.25
N LYS A 167 -14.36 11.20 21.11
CA LYS A 167 -14.88 10.41 22.24
C LYS A 167 -13.79 9.95 23.22
N ASN A 168 -12.52 9.93 22.77
CA ASN A 168 -11.35 9.63 23.60
C ASN A 168 -10.60 10.90 24.07
N GLY A 169 -11.16 12.09 23.85
CA GLY A 169 -10.57 13.36 24.28
C GLY A 169 -9.23 13.68 23.61
N LYS A 170 -8.99 13.16 22.40
CA LYS A 170 -7.74 13.36 21.63
C LYS A 170 -7.93 14.31 20.47
N ARG A 171 -6.81 14.88 19.98
CA ARG A 171 -6.77 15.84 18.88
C ARG A 171 -5.72 15.44 17.86
N TYR A 172 -5.92 15.90 16.63
CA TYR A 172 -4.95 15.70 15.54
C TYR A 172 -3.69 16.54 15.70
N SER A 173 -3.80 17.77 16.21
CA SER A 173 -2.78 18.80 16.04
C SER A 173 -1.70 18.85 17.12
N ASP A 174 -1.90 18.19 18.27
CA ASP A 174 -1.04 18.33 19.46
C ASP A 174 -0.30 17.02 19.84
N GLY A 175 -0.38 15.99 18.98
CA GLY A 175 0.21 14.69 19.23
C GLY A 175 -0.51 13.83 20.29
N SER A 176 -1.58 14.33 20.92
CA SER A 176 -2.29 13.60 21.98
C SER A 176 -2.93 12.29 21.49
N ALA A 177 -3.20 12.18 20.19
CA ALA A 177 -3.77 11.01 19.54
C ALA A 177 -2.73 9.96 19.08
N ASN A 178 -1.43 10.24 19.18
CA ASN A 178 -0.39 9.38 18.59
C ASN A 178 -0.47 7.94 19.09
N ASN A 179 -0.41 7.72 20.41
CA ASN A 179 -0.49 6.38 21.00
C ASN A 179 -1.86 5.72 20.82
N LEU A 180 -2.95 6.51 20.86
CA LEU A 180 -4.29 5.97 20.60
C LEU A 180 -4.40 5.44 19.17
N THR A 181 -3.84 6.18 18.21
CA THR A 181 -3.81 5.80 16.80
C THR A 181 -2.97 4.56 16.60
N HIS A 182 -1.79 4.49 17.22
CA HIS A 182 -0.94 3.30 17.21
C HIS A 182 -1.71 2.07 17.67
N LYS A 183 -2.26 2.11 18.90
CA LYS A 183 -3.05 1.00 19.46
C LYS A 183 -4.26 0.62 18.60
N THR A 184 -4.95 1.60 18.01
CA THR A 184 -6.13 1.37 17.17
C THR A 184 -5.74 0.63 15.88
N PHE A 185 -4.70 1.08 15.18
CA PHE A 185 -4.30 0.52 13.89
C PHE A 185 -3.50 -0.78 14.02
N GLU A 186 -2.80 -0.97 15.13
CA GLU A 186 -2.25 -2.27 15.52
C GLU A 186 -3.36 -3.33 15.61
N ALA A 187 -4.41 -3.07 16.40
CA ALA A 187 -5.53 -3.99 16.56
C ALA A 187 -6.21 -4.30 15.22
N ILE A 188 -6.48 -3.26 14.40
CA ILE A 188 -7.07 -3.44 13.07
C ILE A 188 -6.22 -4.37 12.21
N GLN A 189 -4.92 -4.08 12.07
CA GLN A 189 -4.05 -4.85 11.20
C GLN A 189 -3.83 -6.27 11.71
N TYR A 190 -3.65 -6.44 13.03
CA TYR A 190 -3.54 -7.74 13.67
C TYR A 190 -4.77 -8.61 13.40
N TYR A 191 -5.98 -8.10 13.65
CA TYR A 191 -7.20 -8.86 13.46
C TYR A 191 -7.50 -9.14 11.98
N LEU A 192 -7.17 -8.21 11.07
CA LEU A 192 -7.26 -8.45 9.62
C LEU A 192 -6.32 -9.58 9.16
N LEU A 193 -5.06 -9.56 9.60
CA LEU A 193 -4.10 -10.61 9.28
C LEU A 193 -4.52 -11.94 9.90
N LYS A 194 -5.00 -11.94 11.14
CA LYS A 194 -5.52 -13.13 11.81
C LYS A 194 -6.72 -13.73 11.05
N ALA A 195 -7.70 -12.91 10.68
CA ALA A 195 -8.86 -13.35 9.91
C ALA A 195 -8.46 -13.96 8.56
N SER A 196 -7.54 -13.31 7.83
CA SER A 196 -7.02 -13.83 6.56
C SER A 196 -6.19 -15.11 6.73
N ASN A 197 -5.40 -15.21 7.82
CA ASN A 197 -4.65 -16.42 8.15
C ASN A 197 -5.56 -17.61 8.45
N GLU A 198 -6.62 -17.41 9.23
CA GLU A 198 -7.62 -18.45 9.48
C GLU A 198 -8.36 -18.85 8.20
N LEU A 199 -8.70 -17.88 7.34
CA LEU A 199 -9.31 -18.17 6.03
C LEU A 199 -8.37 -18.99 5.13
N ALA A 200 -7.06 -18.68 5.14
CA ALA A 200 -6.06 -19.42 4.39
C ALA A 200 -5.88 -20.86 4.91
N LYS A 201 -6.05 -21.11 6.21
CA LYS A 201 -6.08 -22.48 6.77
C LYS A 201 -7.30 -23.27 6.29
N GLU A 202 -8.43 -22.60 6.12
CA GLU A 202 -9.70 -23.22 5.70
C GLU A 202 -9.75 -23.48 4.18
N GLN A 203 -9.31 -22.52 3.37
CA GLN A 203 -9.55 -22.51 1.92
C GLN A 203 -8.26 -22.49 1.08
N GLY A 204 -7.10 -22.39 1.72
CA GLY A 204 -5.80 -22.19 1.07
C GLY A 204 -5.42 -20.71 0.96
N ALA A 205 -4.12 -20.43 0.97
CA ALA A 205 -3.61 -19.10 0.70
C ALA A 205 -3.84 -18.69 -0.77
N CYS A 206 -3.78 -17.39 -1.07
CA CYS A 206 -3.89 -16.92 -2.45
C CYS A 206 -2.75 -17.49 -3.34
N PRO A 207 -3.00 -17.74 -4.64
CA PRO A 207 -2.05 -18.39 -5.53
C PRO A 207 -0.66 -17.77 -5.57
N TRP A 208 -0.56 -16.43 -5.46
CA TRP A 208 0.70 -15.68 -5.51
C TRP A 208 1.16 -15.19 -4.13
N PHE A 209 0.76 -15.87 -3.05
CA PHE A 209 1.21 -15.54 -1.70
C PHE A 209 2.74 -15.56 -1.58
N ASN A 210 3.43 -16.42 -2.34
CA ASN A 210 4.90 -16.52 -2.37
C ASN A 210 5.61 -15.23 -2.85
N GLU A 211 4.92 -14.31 -3.51
CA GLU A 211 5.47 -13.02 -3.94
C GLU A 211 5.37 -11.94 -2.85
N THR A 212 4.85 -12.28 -1.67
CA THR A 212 4.66 -11.35 -0.55
C THR A 212 5.83 -11.37 0.42
N THR A 213 6.04 -10.27 1.14
CA THR A 213 6.94 -10.23 2.30
C THR A 213 6.42 -11.12 3.44
N TYR A 214 5.10 -11.26 3.56
CA TYR A 214 4.45 -12.17 4.51
C TYR A 214 4.89 -13.63 4.34
N ALA A 215 5.05 -14.13 3.11
CA ALA A 215 5.54 -15.48 2.85
C ALA A 215 6.98 -15.72 3.35
N LYS A 216 7.75 -14.64 3.56
CA LYS A 216 9.09 -14.66 4.14
C LYS A 216 9.09 -14.45 5.66
N GLY A 217 7.91 -14.38 6.28
CA GLY A 217 7.76 -14.10 7.70
C GLY A 217 8.04 -12.65 8.09
N ILE A 218 7.99 -11.72 7.13
CA ILE A 218 8.18 -10.28 7.38
C ILE A 218 6.80 -9.64 7.55
N LEU A 219 6.62 -8.93 8.65
CA LEU A 219 5.38 -8.23 9.01
C LEU A 219 5.55 -6.70 8.88
N PRO A 220 4.44 -5.94 8.85
CA PRO A 220 4.50 -4.47 8.85
C PRO A 220 5.29 -3.89 10.04
N ILE A 221 5.27 -4.57 11.19
CA ILE A 221 6.03 -4.16 12.39
C ILE A 221 7.56 -4.26 12.20
N ASP A 222 8.04 -4.95 11.17
CA ASP A 222 9.47 -5.12 10.93
C ASP A 222 10.04 -4.01 10.03
N THR A 223 9.22 -3.47 9.13
CA THR A 223 9.67 -2.63 8.00
C THR A 223 9.19 -1.19 8.04
N TYR A 224 8.46 -0.78 9.10
CA TYR A 224 8.01 0.61 9.23
C TYR A 224 9.19 1.59 9.35
N LYS A 225 8.94 2.85 8.99
CA LYS A 225 9.94 3.92 9.07
C LYS A 225 10.30 4.24 10.52
N LYS A 226 11.57 4.01 10.88
CA LYS A 226 12.06 4.06 12.28
C LYS A 226 11.94 5.42 12.96
N ASP A 227 11.80 6.52 12.22
CA ASP A 227 11.50 7.83 12.79
C ASP A 227 10.21 7.85 13.63
N LEU A 228 9.28 6.90 13.42
CA LEU A 228 8.07 6.75 14.23
C LEU A 228 8.38 6.46 15.71
N ASP A 229 9.49 5.79 16.02
CA ASP A 229 9.88 5.45 17.40
C ASP A 229 10.19 6.70 18.24
N ALA A 230 10.50 7.82 17.60
CA ALA A 230 10.71 9.12 18.27
C ALA A 230 9.39 9.85 18.60
N ILE A 231 8.26 9.40 18.04
CA ILE A 231 6.96 10.09 18.07
C ILE A 231 5.90 9.28 18.85
N VAL A 232 6.09 7.96 18.94
CA VAL A 232 5.17 7.01 19.58
C VAL A 232 5.97 6.11 20.52
N ASN A 233 5.47 5.94 21.75
CA ASN A 233 6.07 5.07 22.77
C ASN A 233 5.09 3.99 23.27
N GLU A 234 4.03 3.74 22.52
CA GLU A 234 3.06 2.68 22.81
C GLU A 234 3.70 1.31 22.53
N PRO A 235 3.78 0.39 23.51
CA PRO A 235 4.27 -0.95 23.27
C PRO A 235 3.33 -1.72 22.34
N LEU A 236 3.86 -2.69 21.60
CA LEU A 236 3.04 -3.64 20.84
C LEU A 236 2.30 -4.60 21.80
N HIS A 237 1.06 -4.94 21.48
CA HIS A 237 0.14 -5.77 22.29
C HIS A 237 -0.20 -7.10 21.63
#